data_AF-A0A817HHU3-F1
#
_entry.id   AF-A0A817HHU3-F1
#
_cell.length_a   1.000
_cell.length_b   1.000
_cell.length_c   1.000
_cell.angle_alpha   90.00
_cell.angle_beta   90.00
_cell.angle_gamma   90.00
#
_symmetry.space_group_name_H-M   'P 1'
#
loop_
_entity.id
_entity.type
_entity.pdbx_description
1 polymer ?
#
loop_
_entity_poly.entity_id
_entity_poly.type
_entity_poly.pdbx_seq_one_letter_code
_entity_poly.pdbx_strand_id
1 'polypeptide(L)'
;MGAEKGQIKVVGGDRSLQGLTHPVKDNEKFQIGELEVTCLLTPCHTAGHVCYLVTDKVQQAVFTGDTLFIGGCGKFFEGSAAQMQSSLQKLAALDPKTLVYCGHEYTKKNLEFAATVEPDNQDLKAKQASLKSVTIPSTVCDELKFNPFMRTNQKSVQAFTGKTDPIECMAELRERKNKF
;
A
#
# COMPACT_ATOMS: atom_id res chain seq x y z
N MET A 1 10.71 36.91 24.98
CA MET A 1 9.59 35.99 24.74
C MET A 1 10.19 34.66 24.32
N GLY A 2 10.13 33.66 25.20
CA GLY A 2 10.65 32.33 24.89
C GLY A 2 9.78 31.71 23.79
N ALA A 3 10.41 31.18 22.74
CA ALA A 3 9.70 30.35 21.79
C ALA A 3 9.10 29.17 22.55
N GLU A 4 7.77 29.11 22.65
CA GLU A 4 7.09 27.87 23.02
C GLU A 4 7.61 26.79 22.08
N LYS A 5 8.25 25.75 22.63
CA LYS A 5 8.57 24.54 21.87
C LYS A 5 7.23 24.01 21.36
N GLY A 6 6.93 24.26 20.09
CA GLY A 6 5.67 23.85 19.48
C GLY A 6 5.44 22.37 19.72
N GLN A 7 4.32 22.04 20.38
CA GLN A 7 3.94 20.66 20.67
C GLN A 7 3.83 19.89 19.35
N ILE A 8 4.58 18.80 19.20
CA ILE A 8 4.55 17.98 17.99
C ILE A 8 3.16 17.36 17.86
N LYS A 9 2.50 17.63 16.73
CA LYS A 9 1.24 16.99 16.35
C LYS A 9 1.51 15.57 15.85
N VAL A 10 1.07 14.59 16.63
CA VAL A 10 1.07 13.15 16.31
C VAL A 10 -0.29 12.75 15.75
N VAL A 11 -0.31 12.36 14.47
CA VAL A 11 -1.50 12.07 13.67
C VAL A 11 -1.60 10.57 13.42
N GLY A 12 -2.79 9.98 13.60
CA GLY A 12 -2.98 8.53 13.45
C GLY A 12 -4.44 8.08 13.51
N GLY A 13 -4.75 6.90 12.97
CA GLY A 13 -6.11 6.34 12.95
C GLY A 13 -6.45 5.44 14.14
N ASP A 14 -5.45 4.97 14.88
CA ASP A 14 -5.63 4.12 16.06
C ASP A 14 -5.55 4.94 17.35
N ARG A 15 -6.63 4.95 18.13
CA ARG A 15 -6.72 5.67 19.41
C ARG A 15 -5.80 5.11 20.49
N SER A 16 -5.31 3.88 20.32
CA SER A 16 -4.34 3.26 21.24
C SER A 16 -2.89 3.70 20.98
N LEU A 17 -2.63 4.41 19.88
CA LEU A 17 -1.29 4.85 19.50
C LEU A 17 -0.69 5.77 20.58
N GLN A 18 0.47 5.37 21.10
CA GLN A 18 1.17 6.14 22.14
C GLN A 18 1.53 7.53 21.62
N GLY A 19 1.14 8.56 22.38
CA GLY A 19 1.42 9.94 22.04
C GLY A 19 0.49 10.54 20.97
N LEU A 20 -0.56 9.82 20.55
CA LEU A 20 -1.57 10.35 19.64
C LEU A 20 -2.17 11.65 20.21
N THR A 21 -2.12 12.71 19.40
CA THR A 21 -2.74 13.99 19.74
C THR A 21 -3.90 14.33 18.80
N HIS A 22 -3.90 13.73 17.60
CA HIS A 22 -4.85 14.04 16.54
C HIS A 22 -5.33 12.75 15.86
N PRO A 23 -6.38 12.10 16.41
CA PRO A 23 -7.05 11.00 15.73
C PRO A 23 -7.70 11.50 14.42
N VAL A 24 -7.56 10.74 13.33
CA VAL A 24 -8.09 11.14 12.02
C VAL A 24 -9.23 10.25 11.54
N LYS A 25 -10.07 10.82 10.68
CA LYS A 25 -11.10 10.11 9.90
C LYS A 25 -10.65 9.88 8.45
N ASP A 26 -11.36 8.99 7.75
CA ASP A 26 -11.13 8.78 6.32
C ASP A 26 -11.40 10.05 5.52
N ASN A 27 -10.50 10.35 4.60
CA ASN A 27 -10.46 11.56 3.77
C ASN A 27 -10.30 12.88 4.56
N GLU A 28 -9.95 12.82 5.85
CA GLU A 28 -9.59 14.01 6.60
C GLU A 28 -8.33 14.64 6.02
N LYS A 29 -8.32 15.98 5.90
CA LYS A 29 -7.21 16.73 5.33
C LYS A 29 -6.56 17.63 6.37
N PHE A 30 -5.25 17.76 6.28
CA PHE A 30 -4.48 18.75 7.02
C PHE A 30 -3.28 19.22 6.20
N GLN A 31 -2.58 20.25 6.67
CA GLN A 31 -1.42 20.80 5.99
C GLN A 31 -0.13 20.60 6.79
N ILE A 32 0.97 20.44 6.06
CA ILE A 32 2.34 20.53 6.58
C ILE A 32 3.08 21.56 5.72
N GLY A 33 3.15 22.82 6.19
CA GLY A 33 3.63 23.91 5.35
C GLY A 33 2.73 24.09 4.12
N GLU A 34 3.29 24.04 2.92
CA GLU A 34 2.53 24.10 1.66
C GLU A 34 1.97 22.74 1.19
N LEU A 35 2.27 21.65 1.90
CA LEU A 35 1.85 20.31 1.52
C LEU A 35 0.42 20.03 2.02
N GLU A 36 -0.46 19.58 1.13
CA GLU A 36 -1.76 19.02 1.52
C GLU A 36 -1.59 17.53 1.83
N VAL A 37 -2.05 17.09 3.00
CA VAL A 37 -2.08 15.69 3.40
C VAL A 37 -3.53 15.23 3.51
N THR A 38 -3.89 14.18 2.78
CA THR A 38 -5.18 13.48 2.91
C THR A 38 -4.96 12.13 3.60
N CYS A 39 -5.67 11.90 4.69
CA CYS A 39 -5.70 10.64 5.42
C CYS A 39 -6.59 9.63 4.71
N LEU A 40 -6.03 8.50 4.30
CA LEU A 40 -6.76 7.40 3.67
C LEU A 40 -6.77 6.22 4.65
N LEU A 41 -7.89 5.95 5.31
CA LEU A 41 -8.03 4.77 6.15
C LEU A 41 -7.98 3.51 5.27
N THR A 42 -7.09 2.60 5.63
CA THR A 42 -6.84 1.36 4.88
C THR A 42 -6.82 0.15 5.83
N PRO A 43 -7.95 -0.13 6.52
CA PRO A 43 -8.02 -1.19 7.50
C PRO A 43 -7.72 -2.54 6.84
N CYS A 44 -6.84 -3.33 7.43
CA CYS A 44 -6.71 -4.78 7.21
C CYS A 44 -5.48 -5.31 7.96
N HIS A 45 -4.31 -4.74 7.67
CA HIS A 45 -3.08 -5.10 8.37
C HIS A 45 -3.23 -4.86 9.87
N THR A 46 -3.67 -3.64 10.21
CA THR A 46 -4.29 -3.31 11.48
C THR A 46 -5.65 -2.65 11.19
N ALA A 47 -6.55 -2.65 12.18
CA ALA A 47 -7.86 -2.04 12.04
C ALA A 47 -7.79 -0.50 11.93
N GLY A 48 -6.79 0.12 12.55
CA GLY A 48 -6.56 1.56 12.56
C GLY A 48 -5.57 2.08 11.51
N HIS A 49 -5.19 1.27 10.52
CA HIS A 49 -4.15 1.64 9.55
C HIS A 49 -4.58 2.85 8.69
N VAL A 50 -3.66 3.80 8.51
CA VAL A 50 -3.86 5.00 7.69
C VAL A 50 -2.70 5.12 6.70
N CYS A 51 -3.04 5.29 5.42
CA CYS A 51 -2.11 5.78 4.41
C CYS A 51 -2.21 7.30 4.31
N TYR A 52 -1.11 8.00 4.07
CA TYR A 52 -1.09 9.45 3.94
C TYR A 52 -0.75 9.85 2.51
N LEU A 53 -1.73 10.38 1.79
CA LEU A 53 -1.51 10.98 0.47
C LEU A 53 -1.06 12.42 0.66
N VAL A 54 0.19 12.70 0.31
CA VAL A 54 0.81 14.02 0.35
C VAL A 54 0.86 14.56 -1.07
N THR A 55 0.29 15.75 -1.26
CA THR A 55 0.25 16.45 -2.55
C THR A 55 0.96 17.79 -2.41
N ASP A 56 1.94 18.03 -3.28
CA ASP A 56 2.49 19.37 -3.52
C ASP A 56 1.87 19.99 -4.79
N LYS A 57 2.45 21.05 -5.33
CA LYS A 57 1.92 21.76 -6.51
C LYS A 57 2.01 20.93 -7.82
N VAL A 58 2.81 19.86 -7.87
CA VAL A 58 3.19 19.15 -9.11
C VAL A 58 3.14 17.62 -8.96
N GLN A 59 3.39 17.07 -7.76
CA GLN A 59 3.61 15.66 -7.51
C GLN A 59 2.81 15.16 -6.31
N GLN A 60 2.35 13.91 -6.40
CA GLN A 60 1.74 13.18 -5.29
C GLN A 60 2.66 12.06 -4.80
N ALA A 61 2.66 11.85 -3.49
CA ALA A 61 3.30 10.71 -2.84
C ALA A 61 2.33 10.12 -1.80
N VAL A 62 2.23 8.79 -1.74
CA VAL A 62 1.45 8.09 -0.72
C VAL A 62 2.35 7.26 0.16
N PHE A 63 2.26 7.51 1.47
CA PHE A 63 2.93 6.72 2.49
C PHE A 63 1.98 5.60 2.92
N THR A 64 2.31 4.36 2.57
CA THR A 64 1.37 3.24 2.64
C THR A 64 1.55 2.32 3.83
N GLY A 65 2.58 2.57 4.66
CA GLY A 65 2.93 1.72 5.79
C GLY A 65 2.98 0.25 5.37
N ASP A 66 2.19 -0.58 6.05
CA ASP A 66 2.13 -2.01 5.83
C ASP A 66 0.85 -2.44 5.07
N THR A 67 0.13 -1.50 4.45
CA THR A 67 -1.00 -1.82 3.56
C THR A 67 -0.50 -2.30 2.20
N LEU A 68 0.23 -1.44 1.48
CA LEU A 68 0.78 -1.71 0.15
C LEU A 68 2.31 -1.69 0.22
N PHE A 69 2.93 -2.72 -0.32
CA PHE A 69 4.37 -2.80 -0.56
C PHE A 69 4.64 -2.86 -2.07
N ILE A 70 5.87 -2.57 -2.47
CA ILE A 70 6.29 -2.84 -3.85
C ILE A 70 6.18 -4.34 -4.13
N GLY A 71 5.30 -4.72 -5.06
CA GLY A 71 5.01 -6.10 -5.43
C GLY A 71 4.26 -6.93 -4.37
N GLY A 72 3.74 -6.31 -3.30
CA GLY A 72 3.07 -7.03 -2.22
C GLY A 72 2.04 -6.22 -1.44
N CYS A 73 1.46 -6.84 -0.41
CA CYS A 73 0.64 -6.18 0.61
C CYS A 73 0.95 -6.74 2.01
N GLY A 74 0.44 -6.09 3.05
CA GLY A 74 0.53 -6.55 4.43
C GLY A 74 -0.07 -7.92 4.69
N LYS A 75 0.34 -8.56 5.79
CA LYS A 75 -0.42 -9.66 6.37
C LYS A 75 -1.70 -9.12 7.00
N PHE A 76 -2.78 -9.91 6.99
CA PHE A 76 -4.09 -9.50 7.47
C PHE A 76 -4.22 -9.87 8.96
N PHE A 77 -3.56 -9.12 9.85
CA PHE A 77 -3.58 -9.48 11.28
C PHE A 77 -4.92 -9.15 11.95
N GLU A 78 -5.55 -8.03 11.56
CA GLU A 78 -6.77 -7.52 12.21
C GLU A 78 -7.90 -7.26 11.21
N GLY A 79 -7.86 -7.94 10.06
CA GLY A 79 -8.85 -7.74 9.02
C GLY A 79 -8.96 -8.87 8.03
N SER A 80 -9.75 -8.62 6.98
CA SER A 80 -10.16 -9.61 5.99
C SER A 80 -9.62 -9.28 4.60
N ALA A 81 -9.71 -10.28 3.70
CA ALA A 81 -9.42 -10.09 2.29
C ALA A 81 -10.30 -9.00 1.65
N ALA A 82 -11.58 -8.89 2.05
CA ALA A 82 -12.47 -7.84 1.56
C ALA A 82 -11.97 -6.44 1.94
N GLN A 83 -11.48 -6.29 3.18
CA GLN A 83 -10.91 -5.03 3.65
C GLN A 83 -9.59 -4.70 2.95
N MET A 84 -8.69 -5.66 2.73
CA MET A 84 -7.47 -5.42 1.94
C MET A 84 -7.81 -5.06 0.50
N GLN A 85 -8.73 -5.79 -0.14
CA GLN A 85 -9.18 -5.52 -1.50
C GLN A 85 -9.73 -4.10 -1.63
N SER A 86 -10.61 -3.67 -0.71
CA SER A 86 -11.14 -2.30 -0.68
C SER A 86 -10.05 -1.26 -0.45
N SER A 87 -9.13 -1.51 0.48
CA SER A 87 -8.00 -0.62 0.79
C SER A 87 -7.06 -0.44 -0.41
N LEU A 88 -6.72 -1.53 -1.10
CA LEU A 88 -5.87 -1.47 -2.28
C LEU A 88 -6.59 -0.86 -3.49
N GLN A 89 -7.90 -1.06 -3.64
CA GLN A 89 -8.69 -0.36 -4.67
C GLN A 89 -8.71 1.15 -4.45
N LYS A 90 -8.79 1.61 -3.20
CA LYS A 90 -8.66 3.03 -2.86
C LYS A 90 -7.31 3.60 -3.32
N LEU A 91 -6.21 2.86 -3.08
CA LEU A 91 -4.87 3.26 -3.53
C LEU A 91 -4.69 3.17 -5.05
N ALA A 92 -5.29 2.17 -5.69
CA ALA A 92 -5.28 1.98 -7.14
C ALA A 92 -5.98 3.12 -7.90
N ALA A 93 -6.92 3.81 -7.26
CA ALA A 93 -7.68 4.92 -7.84
C ALA A 93 -6.97 6.28 -7.76
N LEU A 94 -5.80 6.35 -7.11
CA LEU A 94 -4.96 7.56 -7.07
C LEU A 94 -4.37 7.86 -8.46
N ASP A 95 -3.78 9.05 -8.61
CA ASP A 95 -3.06 9.39 -9.85
C ASP A 95 -2.00 8.31 -10.13
N PRO A 96 -1.93 7.75 -11.35
CA PRO A 96 -0.98 6.68 -11.68
C PRO A 96 0.49 7.04 -11.42
N LYS A 97 0.85 8.32 -11.46
CA LYS A 97 2.21 8.82 -11.19
C LYS A 97 2.47 9.05 -9.70
N THR A 98 1.50 8.82 -8.82
CA THR A 98 1.68 8.92 -7.37
C THR A 98 2.80 7.99 -6.93
N LEU A 99 3.80 8.54 -6.26
CA LEU A 99 4.92 7.78 -5.70
C LEU A 99 4.44 6.96 -4.50
N VAL A 100 4.86 5.70 -4.41
CA VAL A 100 4.51 4.80 -3.31
C VAL A 100 5.70 4.63 -2.37
N TYR A 101 5.53 5.07 -1.12
CA TYR A 101 6.50 4.92 -0.04
C TYR A 101 5.95 3.95 1.02
N CYS A 102 6.41 2.71 0.98
CA CYS A 102 5.96 1.66 1.89
C CYS A 102 6.87 1.48 3.12
N GLY A 103 6.39 0.76 4.14
CA GLY A 103 7.05 0.63 5.43
C GLY A 103 8.32 -0.25 5.45
N HIS A 104 8.49 -1.15 4.48
CA HIS A 104 9.57 -2.16 4.53
C HIS A 104 10.17 -2.47 3.14
N GLU A 105 11.45 -2.86 3.14
CA GLU A 105 12.21 -3.31 1.96
C GLU A 105 11.98 -4.81 1.69
N TYR A 106 10.73 -5.18 1.41
CA TYR A 106 10.33 -6.57 1.06
C TYR A 106 10.30 -6.85 -0.44
N THR A 107 10.68 -5.88 -1.26
CA THR A 107 10.49 -5.89 -2.71
C THR A 107 11.04 -7.14 -3.36
N LYS A 108 12.28 -7.55 -3.05
CA LYS A 108 12.87 -8.74 -3.65
C LYS A 108 12.01 -10.00 -3.44
N LYS A 109 11.65 -10.30 -2.18
CA LYS A 109 10.80 -11.45 -1.83
C LYS A 109 9.39 -11.34 -2.37
N ASN A 110 8.86 -10.12 -2.44
CA ASN A 110 7.55 -9.86 -3.03
C ASN A 110 7.54 -10.18 -4.53
N LEU A 111 8.55 -9.76 -5.27
CA LEU A 111 8.67 -10.05 -6.70
C LEU A 111 8.97 -11.52 -6.98
N GLU A 112 9.73 -12.20 -6.11
CA GLU A 112 9.91 -13.66 -6.17
C GLU A 112 8.56 -14.39 -6.08
N PHE A 113 7.70 -14.02 -5.11
CA PHE A 113 6.34 -14.56 -5.04
C PHE A 113 5.50 -14.19 -6.26
N ALA A 114 5.52 -12.91 -6.69
CA ALA A 114 4.78 -12.46 -7.85
C ALA A 114 5.15 -13.24 -9.13
N ALA A 115 6.41 -13.66 -9.26
CA ALA A 115 6.88 -14.45 -10.40
C ALA A 115 6.32 -15.89 -10.41
N THR A 116 5.87 -16.40 -9.25
CA THR A 116 5.11 -17.66 -9.20
C THR A 116 3.66 -17.48 -9.66
N VAL A 117 3.09 -16.28 -9.46
CA VAL A 117 1.69 -15.95 -9.81
C VAL A 117 1.56 -15.65 -11.30
N GLU A 118 2.45 -14.83 -11.85
CA GLU A 118 2.42 -14.42 -13.26
C GLU A 118 3.81 -14.57 -13.91
N PRO A 119 4.29 -15.79 -14.18
CA PRO A 119 5.64 -16.06 -14.68
C PRO A 119 5.93 -15.44 -16.05
N ASP A 120 4.90 -15.07 -16.81
CA ASP A 120 5.03 -14.46 -18.14
C ASP A 120 4.87 -12.94 -18.16
N ASN A 121 4.61 -12.31 -17.01
CA ASN A 121 4.44 -10.86 -16.90
C ASN A 121 5.77 -10.12 -17.19
N GLN A 122 5.81 -9.39 -18.31
CA GLN A 122 7.02 -8.69 -18.76
C GLN A 122 7.37 -7.49 -17.89
N ASP A 123 6.38 -6.76 -17.36
CA ASP A 123 6.61 -5.64 -16.44
C ASP A 123 7.27 -6.14 -15.13
N LEU A 124 6.83 -7.29 -14.63
CA LEU A 124 7.43 -7.95 -13.47
C LEU A 124 8.90 -8.34 -13.75
N LYS A 125 9.17 -9.00 -14.87
CA LYS A 125 10.54 -9.38 -15.27
C LYS A 125 11.44 -8.16 -15.40
N ALA A 126 10.94 -7.09 -16.04
CA ALA A 126 11.66 -5.83 -16.17
C ALA A 126 11.98 -5.23 -14.78
N LYS A 127 11.00 -5.20 -13.86
CA LYS A 127 11.20 -4.70 -12.50
C LYS A 127 12.23 -5.51 -11.71
N GLN A 128 12.22 -6.85 -11.84
CA GLN A 128 13.21 -7.73 -11.21
C GLN A 128 14.62 -7.47 -11.74
N ALA A 129 14.77 -7.27 -13.06
CA ALA A 129 16.05 -6.99 -13.69
C ALA A 129 16.62 -5.60 -13.31
N SER A 130 15.74 -4.64 -13.00
CA SER A 130 16.13 -3.26 -12.66
C SER A 130 16.20 -2.99 -11.14
N LEU A 131 16.26 -4.03 -10.30
CA LEU A 131 16.30 -3.85 -8.85
C LEU A 131 17.57 -3.11 -8.42
N LYS A 132 17.36 -2.08 -7.59
CA LYS A 132 18.42 -1.32 -6.91
C LYS A 132 18.60 -1.84 -5.49
N SER A 133 19.64 -1.36 -4.79
CA SER A 133 19.85 -1.66 -3.37
C SER A 133 18.74 -1.12 -2.46
N VAL A 134 18.20 0.04 -2.81
CA VAL A 134 16.97 0.62 -2.23
C VAL A 134 15.92 0.65 -3.33
N THR A 135 14.79 0.00 -3.09
CA THR A 135 13.78 -0.20 -4.14
C THR A 135 12.61 0.77 -4.05
N ILE A 136 12.49 1.48 -2.92
CA ILE A 136 11.48 2.51 -2.65
C ILE A 136 11.98 3.87 -3.14
N PRO A 137 11.13 4.69 -3.80
CA PRO A 137 9.72 4.46 -4.12
C PRO A 137 9.47 3.67 -5.42
N SER A 138 8.24 3.18 -5.58
CA SER A 138 7.62 2.86 -6.89
C SER A 138 6.54 3.89 -7.24
N THR A 139 5.70 3.61 -8.24
CA THR A 139 4.49 4.39 -8.54
C THR A 139 3.23 3.53 -8.47
N VAL A 140 2.05 4.14 -8.32
CA VAL A 140 0.76 3.43 -8.43
C VAL A 140 0.64 2.70 -9.78
N CYS A 141 1.08 3.34 -10.87
CA CYS A 141 1.11 2.72 -12.20
C CYS A 141 1.98 1.46 -12.24
N ASP A 142 3.15 1.47 -11.59
CA ASP A 142 4.02 0.30 -11.49
C ASP A 142 3.33 -0.85 -10.76
N GLU A 143 2.71 -0.57 -9.60
CA GLU A 143 2.07 -1.62 -8.81
C GLU A 143 0.89 -2.28 -9.56
N LEU A 144 0.14 -1.51 -10.35
CA LEU A 144 -0.93 -2.07 -11.19
C LEU A 144 -0.42 -3.02 -12.28
N LYS A 145 0.87 -2.94 -12.65
CA LYS A 145 1.47 -3.78 -13.69
C LYS A 145 1.98 -5.11 -13.17
N PHE A 146 2.54 -5.18 -11.97
CA PHE A 146 3.18 -6.41 -11.48
C PHE A 146 2.80 -6.87 -10.07
N ASN A 147 2.11 -6.07 -9.27
CA ASN A 147 1.75 -6.48 -7.91
C ASN A 147 0.52 -7.39 -7.94
N PRO A 148 0.63 -8.69 -7.59
CA PRO A 148 -0.47 -9.63 -7.74
C PRO A 148 -1.70 -9.23 -6.91
N PHE A 149 -1.51 -8.56 -5.77
CA PHE A 149 -2.60 -8.08 -4.91
C PHE A 149 -3.34 -6.86 -5.51
N MET A 150 -2.69 -6.08 -6.36
CA MET A 150 -3.32 -4.98 -7.12
C MET A 150 -3.97 -5.47 -8.43
N ARG A 151 -3.85 -6.76 -8.72
CA ARG A 151 -4.20 -7.39 -10.01
C ARG A 151 -5.18 -8.54 -9.86
N THR A 152 -5.94 -8.59 -8.77
CA THR A 152 -6.92 -9.67 -8.47
C THR A 152 -8.03 -9.84 -9.52
N ASN A 153 -8.26 -8.82 -10.35
CA ASN A 153 -9.18 -8.87 -11.50
C ASN A 153 -8.57 -9.44 -12.79
N GLN A 154 -7.25 -9.67 -12.82
CA GLN A 154 -6.58 -10.16 -14.03
C GLN A 154 -6.80 -11.65 -14.19
N LYS A 155 -7.13 -12.08 -15.42
CA LYS A 155 -7.37 -13.49 -15.74
C LYS A 155 -6.19 -14.39 -15.38
N SER A 156 -4.97 -13.89 -15.53
CA SER A 156 -3.73 -14.59 -15.13
C SER A 156 -3.70 -14.89 -13.63
N VAL A 157 -4.01 -13.88 -12.80
CA VAL A 157 -4.09 -14.02 -11.33
C VAL A 157 -5.24 -14.95 -10.93
N GLN A 158 -6.41 -14.79 -11.55
CA GLN A 158 -7.58 -15.67 -11.36
C GLN A 158 -7.27 -17.13 -11.71
N ALA A 159 -6.55 -17.38 -12.80
CA ALA A 159 -6.13 -18.72 -13.20
C ALA A 159 -5.16 -19.33 -12.18
N PHE A 160 -4.21 -18.54 -11.66
CA PHE A 160 -3.30 -19.00 -10.61
C PHE A 160 -4.05 -19.36 -9.32
N THR A 161 -4.99 -18.52 -8.87
CA THR A 161 -5.74 -18.75 -7.64
C THR A 161 -6.83 -19.83 -7.80
N GLY A 162 -7.30 -20.07 -9.03
CA GLY A 162 -8.49 -20.89 -9.30
C GLY A 162 -9.79 -20.21 -8.89
N LYS A 163 -9.77 -18.87 -8.73
CA LYS A 163 -10.89 -18.04 -8.28
C LYS A 163 -11.24 -16.99 -9.33
N THR A 164 -12.48 -16.54 -9.38
CA THR A 164 -12.93 -15.48 -10.29
C THR A 164 -13.36 -14.22 -9.56
N ASP A 165 -13.85 -14.37 -8.33
CA ASP A 165 -14.12 -13.23 -7.45
C ASP A 165 -12.80 -12.60 -6.95
N PRO A 166 -12.63 -11.26 -7.00
CA PRO A 166 -11.38 -10.61 -6.60
C PRO A 166 -11.07 -10.70 -5.11
N ILE A 167 -12.10 -10.76 -4.25
CA ILE A 167 -11.93 -10.92 -2.80
C ILE A 167 -11.46 -12.34 -2.49
N GLU A 168 -12.02 -13.35 -3.18
CA GLU A 168 -11.52 -14.73 -3.07
C GLU A 168 -10.09 -14.86 -3.62
N CYS A 169 -9.75 -14.19 -4.73
CA CYS A 169 -8.38 -14.12 -5.23
C CYS A 169 -7.43 -13.48 -4.21
N MET A 170 -7.84 -12.39 -3.57
CA MET A 170 -7.07 -11.70 -2.52
C MET A 170 -6.78 -12.64 -1.34
N ALA A 171 -7.79 -13.39 -0.88
CA ALA A 171 -7.65 -14.35 0.21
C ALA A 171 -6.65 -15.47 -0.16
N GLU A 172 -6.82 -16.08 -1.33
CA GLU A 172 -5.98 -17.18 -1.81
C GLU A 172 -4.52 -16.75 -2.01
N LEU A 173 -4.30 -15.59 -2.67
CA LEU A 173 -2.96 -15.03 -2.83
C LEU A 173 -2.28 -14.79 -1.48
N ARG A 174 -3.03 -14.26 -0.51
CA ARG A 174 -2.50 -13.96 0.80
C ARG A 174 -2.09 -15.22 1.55
N GLU A 175 -2.92 -16.26 1.50
CA GLU A 175 -2.63 -17.55 2.12
C GLU A 175 -1.40 -18.21 1.49
N ARG A 176 -1.31 -18.25 0.17
CA ARG A 176 -0.14 -18.81 -0.52
C ARG A 176 1.14 -18.03 -0.19
N LYS A 177 1.10 -16.70 -0.19
CA LYS A 177 2.25 -15.87 0.18
C LYS A 177 2.64 -16.01 1.65
N ASN A 178 1.72 -16.42 2.53
CA ASN A 178 2.07 -16.69 3.94
C ASN A 178 2.86 -17.99 4.11
N LYS A 179 2.77 -18.91 3.15
CA LYS A 179 3.43 -20.23 3.14
C LYS A 179 4.68 -20.29 2.24
N PHE A 180 4.94 -19.22 1.48
CA PHE A 180 6.11 -19.05 0.61
C PHE A 180 7.27 -18.41 1.38
#